data_AF-A0A925D2L3-F1
#
_entry.id   AF-A0A925D2L3-F1
#
_cell.length_a   1.000
_cell.length_b   1.000
_cell.length_c   1.000
_cell.angle_alpha   90.00
_cell.angle_beta   90.00
_cell.angle_gamma   90.00
#
_symmetry.space_group_name_H-M   'P 1'
#
loop_
_entity.id
_entity.type
_entity.pdbx_description
1 polymer ?
#
loop_
_entity_poly.entity_id
_entity_poly.type
_entity_poly.pdbx_seq_one_letter_code
_entity_poly.pdbx_strand_id
1 'polypeptide(L)'
;IATGSGGGETITSGILAGTGTGNDIVDWVFAELRNSTTGVVITSRAVLIERDGDIVDVDGTGAKTNFINFAGELAGNYHVSIRHRNHLGIRTPAGLGLARTTATPYNFSTSAAQALSGVQFNLGGGFFGMYGGNVNGNTTVRFAGPANDQNELINVILGANKSAILSGVYNRGDLNMNGVVRYAGPNNDENFLINVVLGANKAAIITQPF
;
A
#
# COMPACT_ATOMS: atom_id res chain seq x y z
N ILE A 1 9.07 -6.32 2.05
CA ILE A 1 9.95 -7.04 2.99
C ILE A 1 10.43 -6.00 3.98
N ALA A 2 10.33 -6.26 5.27
CA ALA A 2 10.79 -5.30 6.27
C ALA A 2 12.33 -5.19 6.24
N THR A 3 12.82 -3.98 6.49
CA THR A 3 14.24 -3.62 6.56
C THR A 3 14.48 -2.87 7.86
N GLY A 4 15.62 -3.11 8.51
CA GLY A 4 15.97 -2.45 9.77
C GLY A 4 15.10 -2.94 10.93
N SER A 5 14.46 -2.01 11.64
CA SER A 5 13.70 -2.29 12.87
C SER A 5 12.24 -2.68 12.64
N GLY A 6 11.74 -2.68 11.40
CA GLY A 6 10.35 -2.97 11.09
C GLY A 6 10.00 -4.45 10.96
N GLY A 7 8.70 -4.75 10.95
CA GLY A 7 8.13 -6.07 10.68
C GLY A 7 7.83 -6.92 11.91
N GLY A 8 7.99 -6.35 13.11
CA GLY A 8 7.68 -6.99 14.40
C GLY A 8 6.60 -6.26 15.20
N GLU A 9 5.98 -5.23 14.62
CA GLU A 9 4.95 -4.43 15.27
C GLU A 9 3.71 -5.27 15.54
N THR A 10 3.14 -5.09 16.73
CA THR A 10 1.94 -5.81 17.16
C THR A 10 0.91 -4.82 17.65
N ILE A 11 -0.35 -5.23 17.58
CA ILE A 11 -1.49 -4.46 18.04
C ILE A 11 -2.31 -5.29 19.02
N THR A 12 -3.04 -4.61 19.89
CA THR A 12 -4.10 -5.24 20.66
C THR A 12 -5.35 -5.36 19.78
N SER A 13 -6.15 -6.40 19.98
CA SER A 13 -7.41 -6.58 19.24
C SER A 13 -8.39 -5.42 19.42
N GLY A 14 -8.32 -4.72 20.56
CA GLY A 14 -9.15 -3.55 20.87
C GLY A 14 -8.98 -2.41 19.86
N ILE A 15 -7.81 -2.27 19.23
CA ILE A 15 -7.58 -1.22 18.22
C ILE A 15 -8.34 -1.47 16.91
N LEU A 16 -8.72 -2.73 16.66
CA LEU A 16 -9.49 -3.14 15.49
C LEU A 16 -11.00 -3.08 15.75
N ALA A 17 -11.43 -2.72 16.97
CA ALA A 17 -12.84 -2.53 17.28
C ALA A 17 -13.36 -1.30 16.53
N GLY A 18 -13.90 -1.53 15.33
CA GLY A 18 -14.45 -0.47 14.49
C GLY A 18 -15.51 0.33 15.23
N THR A 19 -15.39 1.64 15.15
CA THR A 19 -16.31 2.64 15.71
C THR A 19 -17.34 3.11 14.68
N GLY A 20 -17.21 2.69 13.42
CA GLY A 20 -18.01 3.15 12.30
C GLY A 20 -17.58 4.53 11.77
N THR A 21 -16.36 4.97 12.09
CA THR A 21 -15.84 6.31 11.75
C THR A 21 -14.72 6.23 10.70
N GLY A 22 -14.26 7.41 10.23
CA GLY A 22 -13.08 7.53 9.36
C GLY A 22 -11.81 6.98 10.00
N ASN A 23 -11.73 7.05 11.33
CA ASN A 23 -10.57 6.64 12.11
C ASN A 23 -10.52 5.12 12.38
N ASP A 24 -11.38 4.32 11.74
CA ASP A 24 -11.34 2.88 11.88
C ASP A 24 -10.17 2.29 11.09
N ILE A 25 -9.39 1.43 11.73
CA ILE A 25 -8.28 0.71 11.08
C ILE A 25 -8.83 -0.22 9.99
N VAL A 26 -8.29 -0.12 8.79
CA VAL A 26 -8.66 -0.99 7.67
C VAL A 26 -7.54 -1.93 7.24
N ASP A 27 -6.27 -1.55 7.42
CA ASP A 27 -5.16 -2.40 7.00
C ASP A 27 -3.81 -2.04 7.63
N TRP A 28 -2.81 -2.86 7.32
CA TRP A 28 -1.40 -2.60 7.56
C TRP A 28 -0.71 -2.07 6.30
N VAL A 29 0.18 -1.09 6.50
CA VAL A 29 1.13 -0.62 5.48
C VAL A 29 2.54 -0.61 6.06
N PHE A 30 3.54 -0.65 5.18
CA PHE A 30 4.90 -0.29 5.56
C PHE A 30 5.13 1.18 5.24
N ALA A 31 5.52 1.95 6.25
CA ALA A 31 6.20 3.23 6.05
C ALA A 31 7.72 2.97 6.01
N GLU A 32 8.42 3.53 5.05
CA GLU A 32 9.86 3.33 4.89
C GLU A 32 10.59 4.67 4.80
N LEU A 33 11.72 4.77 5.49
CA LEU A 33 12.70 5.81 5.24
C LEU A 33 13.71 5.31 4.22
N ARG A 34 13.94 6.13 3.21
CA ARG A 34 14.89 5.87 2.13
C ARG A 34 15.93 6.98 2.09
N ASN A 35 17.16 6.59 1.79
CA ASN A 35 18.26 7.54 1.59
C ASN A 35 17.86 8.57 0.52
N SER A 36 18.01 9.86 0.82
CA SER A 36 17.59 10.95 -0.08
C SER A 36 18.40 11.05 -1.36
N THR A 37 19.57 10.42 -1.43
CA THR A 37 20.47 10.45 -2.59
C THR A 37 20.35 9.18 -3.42
N THR A 38 20.34 8.00 -2.76
CA THR A 38 20.36 6.71 -3.45
C THR A 38 18.98 6.07 -3.60
N GLY A 39 17.99 6.48 -2.81
CA GLY A 39 16.64 5.89 -2.80
C GLY A 39 16.54 4.51 -2.12
N VAL A 40 17.66 3.98 -1.63
CA VAL A 40 17.75 2.71 -0.91
C VAL A 40 17.01 2.80 0.43
N VAL A 41 16.26 1.76 0.79
CA VAL A 41 15.58 1.67 2.10
C VAL A 41 16.60 1.59 3.22
N ILE A 42 16.49 2.49 4.18
CA ILE A 42 17.30 2.52 5.39
C ILE A 42 16.59 1.72 6.48
N THR A 43 15.32 2.04 6.72
CA THR A 43 14.49 1.34 7.67
C THR A 43 13.03 1.34 7.23
N SER A 44 12.27 0.38 7.73
CA SER A 44 10.83 0.26 7.54
C SER A 44 10.15 0.16 8.88
N ARG A 45 8.86 0.49 8.93
CA ARG A 45 8.00 0.32 10.08
C ARG A 45 6.63 -0.13 9.60
N ALA A 46 6.09 -1.20 10.19
CA ALA A 46 4.71 -1.56 9.94
C ALA A 46 3.80 -0.64 10.76
N VAL A 47 2.86 0.00 10.08
CA VAL A 47 1.91 0.96 10.64
C VAL A 47 0.52 0.65 10.11
N LEU A 48 -0.49 1.29 10.67
CA LEU A 48 -1.88 1.06 10.33
C LEU A 48 -2.38 2.16 9.40
N ILE A 49 -3.30 1.81 8.50
CA ILE A 49 -4.04 2.78 7.70
C ILE A 49 -5.51 2.78 8.13
N GLU A 50 -6.07 3.98 8.24
CA GLU A 50 -7.45 4.24 8.60
C GLU A 50 -8.35 4.39 7.37
N ARG A 51 -9.67 4.34 7.56
CA ARG A 51 -10.66 4.37 6.47
C ARG A 51 -10.63 5.68 5.67
N ASP A 52 -10.28 6.79 6.30
CA ASP A 52 -10.11 8.08 5.64
C ASP A 52 -8.72 8.29 5.02
N GLY A 53 -7.82 7.31 5.16
CA GLY A 53 -6.50 7.30 4.55
C GLY A 53 -5.39 7.85 5.44
N ASP A 54 -5.70 8.24 6.68
CA ASP A 54 -4.68 8.59 7.66
C ASP A 54 -3.84 7.36 8.04
N ILE A 55 -2.54 7.57 8.19
CA ILE A 55 -1.61 6.54 8.62
C ILE A 55 -1.26 6.81 10.07
N VAL A 56 -1.51 5.81 10.90
CA VAL A 56 -1.30 5.87 12.35
C VAL A 56 -0.35 4.79 12.80
N ASP A 57 0.44 5.14 13.80
CA ASP A 57 1.36 4.24 14.45
C ASP A 57 0.76 3.75 15.77
N VAL A 58 1.33 2.68 16.30
CA VAL A 58 1.06 2.18 17.64
C VAL A 58 2.36 2.18 18.41
N ASP A 59 2.44 3.02 19.43
CA ASP A 59 3.62 3.16 20.29
C ASP A 59 3.74 2.02 21.33
N GLY A 60 3.04 0.89 21.11
CA GLY A 60 2.99 -0.23 22.03
C GLY A 60 2.12 0.00 23.27
N THR A 61 1.53 1.19 23.45
CA THR A 61 0.63 1.49 24.59
C THR A 61 -0.82 1.08 24.34
N GLY A 62 -1.13 0.63 23.11
CA GLY A 62 -2.49 0.28 22.68
C GLY A 62 -3.32 1.47 22.17
N ALA A 63 -2.76 2.69 22.20
CA ALA A 63 -3.34 3.87 21.57
C ALA A 63 -2.70 4.15 20.20
N LYS A 64 -3.48 4.78 19.32
CA LYS A 64 -3.03 5.25 18.00
C LYS A 64 -2.28 6.58 18.15
N THR A 65 -1.22 6.76 17.38
CA THR A 65 -0.50 8.04 17.28
C THR A 65 -0.46 8.51 15.83
N ASN A 66 -0.73 9.79 15.60
CA ASN A 66 -0.72 10.40 14.25
C ASN A 66 0.70 10.78 13.78
N PHE A 67 1.72 10.20 14.41
CA PHE A 67 3.11 10.34 14.03
C PHE A 67 3.75 8.96 14.01
N ILE A 68 4.61 8.74 13.01
CA ILE A 68 5.33 7.48 12.82
C ILE A 68 6.73 7.64 13.39
N ASN A 69 7.09 6.79 14.34
CA ASN A 69 8.40 6.86 14.99
C ASN A 69 9.38 5.84 14.39
N PHE A 70 10.33 6.32 13.59
CA PHE A 70 11.47 5.52 13.13
C PHE A 70 12.58 5.51 14.19
N ALA A 71 12.33 4.77 15.28
CA ALA A 71 13.24 4.69 16.41
C ALA A 71 14.65 4.24 15.97
N GLY A 72 15.66 4.98 16.42
CA GLY A 72 17.08 4.71 16.11
C GLY A 72 17.64 5.57 14.98
N GLU A 73 16.79 6.16 14.13
CA GLU A 73 17.25 7.01 13.03
C GLU A 73 17.65 8.42 13.50
N LEU A 74 18.57 9.03 12.75
CA LEU A 74 19.04 10.39 12.99
C LEU A 74 18.14 11.41 12.28
N ALA A 75 18.18 12.66 12.75
CA ALA A 75 17.60 13.75 12.00
C ALA A 75 18.34 13.91 10.66
N GLY A 76 17.60 14.16 9.58
CA GLY A 76 18.18 14.17 8.24
C GLY A 76 17.13 14.29 7.16
N ASN A 77 17.60 14.30 5.91
CA ASN A 77 16.73 14.34 4.75
C ASN A 77 16.48 12.92 4.24
N TYR A 78 15.22 12.53 4.11
CA TYR A 78 14.82 11.18 3.71
C TYR A 78 13.73 11.22 2.66
N HIS A 79 13.77 10.31 1.70
CA HIS A 79 12.53 9.98 1.00
C HIS A 79 11.66 9.13 1.92
N VAL A 80 10.38 9.44 1.98
CA VAL A 80 9.39 8.62 2.71
C VAL A 80 8.58 7.84 1.68
N SER A 81 8.43 6.54 1.88
CA SER A 81 7.54 5.72 1.04
C SER A 81 6.55 4.91 1.83
N ILE A 82 5.38 4.70 1.23
CA ILE A 82 4.32 3.83 1.76
C ILE A 82 4.18 2.62 0.82
N ARG A 83 4.10 1.42 1.39
CA ARG A 83 3.86 0.17 0.66
C ARG A 83 2.71 -0.60 1.28
N HIS A 84 1.86 -1.16 0.44
CA HIS A 84 0.76 -2.03 0.83
C HIS A 84 0.92 -3.43 0.18
N ARG A 85 0.18 -4.45 0.66
CA ARG A 85 0.38 -5.86 0.27
C ARG A 85 0.16 -6.17 -1.22
N ASN A 86 -0.68 -5.39 -1.90
CA ASN A 86 -1.21 -5.63 -3.24
C ASN A 86 -1.31 -4.34 -4.08
N HIS A 87 -0.66 -3.26 -3.65
CA HIS A 87 -0.59 -1.99 -4.38
C HIS A 87 0.87 -1.66 -4.74
N LEU A 88 1.06 -0.85 -5.78
CA LEU A 88 2.34 -0.21 -6.05
C LEU A 88 2.65 0.80 -4.93
N GLY A 89 3.86 0.73 -4.40
CA GLY A 89 4.31 1.67 -3.40
C GLY A 89 4.41 3.08 -3.96
N ILE A 90 4.22 4.06 -3.09
CA ILE A 90 4.39 5.49 -3.40
C ILE A 90 5.52 6.05 -2.55
N ARG A 91 6.24 7.05 -3.07
CA ARG A 91 7.35 7.71 -2.38
C ARG A 91 7.31 9.20 -2.65
N THR A 92 7.76 10.00 -1.69
CA THR A 92 7.94 11.43 -1.88
C THR A 92 8.84 11.71 -3.10
N PRO A 93 8.53 12.74 -3.91
CA PRO A 93 9.34 13.11 -5.07
C PRO A 93 10.71 13.70 -4.66
N ALA A 94 10.78 14.33 -3.49
CA ALA A 94 11.98 14.93 -2.91
C ALA A 94 12.21 14.43 -1.47
N GLY A 95 13.42 14.62 -0.97
CA GLY A 95 13.74 14.34 0.44
C GLY A 95 12.98 15.29 1.37
N LEU A 96 12.41 14.73 2.44
CA LEU A 96 11.80 15.45 3.55
C LEU A 96 12.78 15.55 4.71
N GLY A 97 12.91 16.76 5.26
CA GLY A 97 13.67 16.99 6.49
C GLY A 97 12.90 16.45 7.67
N LEU A 98 13.44 15.42 8.33
CA LEU A 98 12.86 14.79 9.50
C LEU A 98 13.72 15.10 10.73
N ALA A 99 13.04 15.31 11.87
CA ALA A 99 13.66 15.58 13.16
C ALA A 99 13.07 14.66 14.23
N ARG A 100 13.83 14.42 15.30
CA ARG A 100 13.40 13.55 16.40
C ARG A 100 12.38 14.20 17.34
N THR A 101 12.29 15.52 17.32
CA THR A 101 11.48 16.30 18.26
C THR A 101 10.24 16.94 17.63
N THR A 102 10.15 16.90 16.31
CA THR A 102 9.11 17.61 15.55
C THR A 102 8.62 16.73 14.42
N ALA A 103 7.30 16.54 14.32
CA ALA A 103 6.70 15.82 13.21
C ALA A 103 6.69 16.69 11.95
N THR A 104 7.07 16.10 10.81
CA THR A 104 6.95 16.72 9.50
C THR A 104 5.71 16.17 8.81
N PRO A 105 4.62 16.95 8.68
CA PRO A 105 3.41 16.48 8.02
C PRO A 105 3.65 16.30 6.53
N TYR A 106 3.09 15.24 5.95
CA TYR A 106 3.11 15.01 4.52
C TYR A 106 1.83 14.30 4.09
N ASN A 107 1.22 14.75 3.00
CA ASN A 107 -0.04 14.19 2.51
C ASN A 107 0.05 13.83 1.03
N PHE A 108 0.11 12.53 0.75
CA PHE A 108 0.13 11.97 -0.61
C PHE A 108 -1.18 12.15 -1.38
N SER A 109 -2.31 12.36 -0.71
CA SER A 109 -3.63 12.30 -1.36
C SER A 109 -4.05 13.59 -2.04
N THR A 110 -3.33 14.70 -1.82
CA THR A 110 -3.74 16.04 -2.30
C THR A 110 -3.45 16.30 -3.78
N SER A 111 -2.50 15.57 -4.37
CA SER A 111 -2.12 15.70 -5.77
C SER A 111 -1.22 14.52 -6.18
N ALA A 112 -1.34 14.06 -7.43
CA ALA A 112 -0.38 13.10 -7.99
C ALA A 112 1.08 13.56 -7.84
N ALA A 113 1.34 14.88 -7.85
CA ALA A 113 2.69 15.43 -7.67
C ALA A 113 3.29 15.17 -6.28
N GLN A 114 2.51 14.70 -5.31
CA GLN A 114 3.01 14.27 -4.00
C GLN A 114 3.68 12.89 -4.04
N ALA A 115 3.51 12.14 -5.13
CA ALA A 115 4.29 10.94 -5.39
C ALA A 115 5.34 11.18 -6.48
N LEU A 116 6.47 10.48 -6.34
CA LEU A 116 7.51 10.43 -7.36
C LEU A 116 6.89 10.08 -8.72
N SER A 117 7.21 10.88 -9.73
CA SER A 117 6.73 10.74 -11.11
C SER A 117 5.21 10.76 -11.30
N GLY A 118 4.43 11.17 -10.29
CA GLY A 118 2.97 11.23 -10.42
C GLY A 118 2.27 9.88 -10.44
N VAL A 119 2.95 8.79 -10.06
CA VAL A 119 2.39 7.43 -10.14
C VAL A 119 1.44 7.19 -8.97
N GLN A 120 0.22 7.71 -9.11
CA GLN A 120 -0.92 7.53 -8.21
C GLN A 120 -2.22 7.35 -9.00
N PHE A 121 -3.16 6.63 -8.41
CA PHE A 121 -4.51 6.47 -8.95
C PHE A 121 -5.37 7.66 -8.54
N ASN A 122 -6.05 8.30 -9.49
CA ASN A 122 -7.01 9.37 -9.20
C ASN A 122 -8.32 8.76 -8.73
N LEU A 123 -8.64 8.93 -7.44
CA LEU A 123 -9.86 8.40 -6.82
C LEU A 123 -11.10 9.25 -7.12
N GLY A 124 -10.92 10.40 -7.80
CA GLY A 124 -11.94 11.43 -7.94
C GLY A 124 -12.01 12.33 -6.70
N GLY A 125 -12.83 13.39 -6.78
CA GLY A 125 -13.04 14.31 -5.64
C GLY A 125 -11.80 15.07 -5.17
N GLY A 126 -10.71 15.08 -5.96
CA GLY A 126 -9.44 15.70 -5.59
C GLY A 126 -8.48 14.78 -4.80
N PHE A 127 -8.82 13.50 -4.62
CA PHE A 127 -8.00 12.55 -3.88
C PHE A 127 -7.21 11.62 -4.78
N PHE A 128 -5.99 11.30 -4.32
CA PHE A 128 -5.07 10.37 -4.97
C PHE A 128 -4.72 9.22 -4.04
N GLY A 129 -4.66 8.02 -4.59
CA GLY A 129 -4.32 6.79 -3.88
C GLY A 129 -3.19 6.01 -4.57
N MET A 130 -2.77 4.91 -3.95
CA MET A 130 -1.86 3.96 -4.58
C MET A 130 -2.59 3.21 -5.69
N TYR A 131 -1.87 2.79 -6.75
CA TYR A 131 -2.43 1.84 -7.71
C TYR A 131 -2.52 0.46 -7.07
N GLY A 132 -3.72 -0.11 -6.99
CA GLY A 132 -3.92 -1.53 -6.65
C GLY A 132 -3.50 -2.46 -7.78
N GLY A 133 -3.74 -3.76 -7.62
CA GLY A 133 -3.58 -4.74 -8.70
C GLY A 133 -2.21 -5.44 -8.78
N ASN A 134 -1.28 -5.14 -7.86
CA ASN A 134 0.05 -5.74 -7.84
C ASN A 134 0.05 -7.06 -7.06
N VAL A 135 -0.44 -8.13 -7.69
CA VAL A 135 -0.64 -9.44 -7.03
C VAL A 135 0.71 -10.12 -6.77
N ASN A 136 1.65 -9.99 -7.70
CA ASN A 136 2.96 -10.66 -7.62
C ASN A 136 3.98 -9.90 -6.75
N GLY A 137 3.65 -8.68 -6.32
CA GLY A 137 4.49 -7.86 -5.44
C GLY A 137 5.74 -7.29 -6.11
N ASN A 138 5.80 -7.28 -7.45
CA ASN A 138 6.90 -6.65 -8.19
C ASN A 138 6.69 -5.12 -8.30
N THR A 139 7.40 -4.44 -9.20
CA THR A 139 7.32 -2.98 -9.37
C THR A 139 6.32 -2.55 -10.42
N THR A 140 5.42 -3.43 -10.87
CA THR A 140 4.55 -3.16 -12.01
C THR A 140 3.19 -3.80 -11.87
N VAL A 141 2.16 -3.15 -12.42
CA VAL A 141 0.84 -3.75 -12.60
C VAL A 141 0.58 -3.90 -14.08
N ARG A 142 0.29 -5.12 -14.54
CA ARG A 142 0.00 -5.43 -15.93
C ARG A 142 -0.92 -6.64 -16.08
N PHE A 143 -1.74 -6.63 -17.13
CA PHE A 143 -2.66 -7.74 -17.43
C PHE A 143 -2.00 -8.85 -18.25
N ALA A 144 -1.13 -8.50 -19.20
CA ALA A 144 -0.51 -9.43 -20.14
C ALA A 144 1.01 -9.31 -20.16
N GLY A 145 1.67 -10.25 -20.85
CA GLY A 145 3.13 -10.33 -20.94
C GLY A 145 3.78 -11.10 -19.78
N PRO A 146 5.11 -11.15 -19.72
CA PRO A 146 5.83 -11.86 -18.67
C PRO A 146 5.54 -11.30 -17.27
N ALA A 147 5.48 -12.19 -16.27
CA ALA A 147 5.24 -11.83 -14.87
C ALA A 147 4.06 -10.84 -14.69
N ASN A 148 2.92 -11.14 -15.31
CA ASN A 148 1.71 -10.33 -15.21
C ASN A 148 0.86 -10.74 -13.99
N ASP A 149 0.07 -9.80 -13.48
CA ASP A 149 -0.71 -9.96 -12.26
C ASP A 149 -1.92 -10.87 -12.44
N GLN A 150 -2.47 -10.92 -13.65
CA GLN A 150 -3.57 -11.81 -13.99
C GLN A 150 -3.16 -13.28 -13.82
N ASN A 151 -1.99 -13.66 -14.34
CA ASN A 151 -1.45 -15.00 -14.24
C ASN A 151 -1.11 -15.37 -12.80
N GLU A 152 -0.58 -14.42 -12.02
CA GLU A 152 -0.34 -14.62 -10.60
C GLU A 152 -1.66 -14.90 -9.86
N LEU A 153 -2.69 -14.10 -10.12
CA LEU A 153 -4.03 -14.27 -9.53
C LEU A 153 -4.60 -15.66 -9.82
N ILE A 154 -4.63 -16.08 -11.09
CA ILE A 154 -5.27 -17.36 -11.43
C ILE A 154 -4.40 -18.57 -11.09
N ASN A 155 -3.12 -18.57 -11.44
CA ASN A 155 -2.30 -19.78 -11.36
C ASN A 155 -1.72 -19.98 -9.97
N VAL A 156 -1.35 -18.90 -9.28
CA VAL A 156 -0.69 -18.98 -7.97
C VAL A 156 -1.72 -18.85 -6.85
N ILE A 157 -2.56 -17.82 -6.87
CA ILE A 157 -3.53 -17.61 -5.76
C ILE A 157 -4.70 -18.59 -5.83
N LEU A 158 -5.27 -18.78 -7.02
CA LEU A 158 -6.47 -19.60 -7.21
C LEU A 158 -6.17 -21.04 -7.72
N GLY A 159 -4.89 -21.42 -7.83
CA GLY A 159 -4.49 -22.78 -8.20
C GLY A 159 -4.98 -23.23 -9.59
N ALA A 160 -4.96 -22.32 -10.56
CA ALA A 160 -5.48 -22.50 -11.92
C ALA A 160 -6.99 -22.82 -12.01
N ASN A 161 -7.75 -22.57 -10.93
CA ASN A 161 -9.19 -22.80 -10.90
C ASN A 161 -9.97 -21.48 -10.98
N LYS A 162 -10.57 -21.20 -12.14
CA LYS A 162 -11.36 -19.97 -12.36
C LYS A 162 -12.66 -19.91 -11.55
N SER A 163 -13.10 -21.04 -11.00
CA SER A 163 -14.28 -21.16 -10.14
C SER A 163 -13.94 -21.14 -8.65
N ALA A 164 -12.65 -21.10 -8.28
CA ALA A 164 -12.25 -20.99 -6.88
C ALA A 164 -12.67 -19.64 -6.30
N ILE A 165 -13.16 -19.68 -5.07
CA ILE A 165 -13.54 -18.52 -4.27
C ILE A 165 -12.87 -18.70 -2.91
N LEU A 166 -11.99 -17.77 -2.55
CA LEU A 166 -11.39 -17.71 -1.23
C LEU A 166 -12.08 -16.62 -0.45
N SER A 167 -12.89 -16.95 0.56
CA SER A 167 -13.67 -15.98 1.32
C SER A 167 -13.13 -15.77 2.73
N GLY A 168 -13.22 -14.54 3.24
CA GLY A 168 -12.74 -14.18 4.58
C GLY A 168 -11.23 -14.25 4.71
N VAL A 169 -10.50 -13.99 3.61
CA VAL A 169 -9.04 -14.17 3.56
C VAL A 169 -8.31 -12.83 3.52
N TYR A 170 -7.19 -12.76 4.22
CA TYR A 170 -6.20 -11.71 4.08
C TYR A 170 -5.17 -12.14 3.04
N ASN A 171 -5.38 -11.79 1.77
CA ASN A 171 -4.60 -12.31 0.65
C ASN A 171 -4.19 -11.21 -0.33
N ARG A 172 -3.03 -11.35 -0.97
CA ARG A 172 -2.56 -10.40 -1.99
C ARG A 172 -3.37 -10.43 -3.28
N GLY A 173 -4.10 -11.51 -3.54
CA GLY A 173 -5.02 -11.63 -4.67
C GLY A 173 -6.36 -10.92 -4.46
N ASP A 174 -6.68 -10.47 -3.24
CA ASP A 174 -7.88 -9.66 -2.97
C ASP A 174 -7.60 -8.22 -3.39
N LEU A 175 -7.77 -7.93 -4.68
CA LEU A 175 -7.36 -6.68 -5.31
C LEU A 175 -8.34 -5.55 -5.02
N ASN A 176 -9.63 -5.87 -4.87
CA ASN A 176 -10.67 -4.91 -4.55
C ASN A 176 -10.94 -4.78 -3.04
N MET A 177 -10.18 -5.50 -2.21
CA MET A 177 -10.15 -5.39 -0.75
C MET A 177 -11.50 -5.73 -0.09
N ASN A 178 -12.25 -6.67 -0.67
CA ASN A 178 -13.56 -7.08 -0.15
C ASN A 178 -13.51 -8.35 0.71
N GLY A 179 -12.32 -8.88 0.99
CA GLY A 179 -12.09 -10.09 1.76
C GLY A 179 -12.37 -11.38 0.98
N VAL A 180 -12.62 -11.31 -0.33
CA VAL A 180 -12.93 -12.47 -1.16
C VAL A 180 -12.14 -12.45 -2.47
N VAL A 181 -11.23 -13.41 -2.64
CA VAL A 181 -10.50 -13.58 -3.90
C VAL A 181 -11.27 -14.47 -4.87
N ARG A 182 -11.54 -13.98 -6.07
CA ARG A 182 -12.17 -14.76 -7.15
C ARG A 182 -11.81 -14.23 -8.54
N TYR A 183 -11.72 -15.13 -9.52
CA TYR A 183 -11.44 -14.77 -10.91
C TYR A 183 -12.68 -14.37 -11.71
N ALA A 184 -13.83 -14.97 -11.44
CA ALA A 184 -15.05 -14.79 -12.20
C ALA A 184 -16.25 -14.48 -11.30
N GLY A 185 -17.35 -14.06 -11.94
CA GLY A 185 -18.59 -13.65 -11.25
C GLY A 185 -18.58 -12.17 -10.86
N PRO A 186 -19.63 -11.70 -10.16
CA PRO A 186 -19.72 -10.30 -9.74
C PRO A 186 -18.58 -9.89 -8.81
N ASN A 187 -18.16 -8.62 -8.84
CA ASN A 187 -17.15 -8.04 -7.94
C ASN A 187 -15.87 -8.90 -7.81
N ASN A 188 -15.40 -9.44 -8.94
CA ASN A 188 -14.20 -10.29 -8.99
C ASN A 188 -12.91 -9.43 -9.14
N ASP A 189 -11.77 -10.02 -8.79
CA ASP A 189 -10.47 -9.34 -8.76
C ASP A 189 -9.87 -9.14 -10.16
N GLU A 190 -10.17 -10.04 -11.11
CA GLU A 190 -9.72 -9.90 -12.49
C GLU A 190 -10.33 -8.65 -13.15
N ASN A 191 -11.63 -8.45 -12.93
CA ASN A 191 -12.39 -7.33 -13.46
C ASN A 191 -11.91 -6.02 -12.82
N PHE A 192 -11.59 -6.03 -11.52
CA PHE A 192 -10.95 -4.89 -10.87
C PHE A 192 -9.59 -4.57 -11.51
N LEU A 193 -8.74 -5.58 -11.71
CA LEU A 193 -7.44 -5.40 -12.36
C LEU A 193 -7.56 -4.78 -13.77
N ILE A 194 -8.38 -5.36 -14.65
CA ILE A 194 -8.44 -4.89 -16.04
C ILE A 194 -9.24 -3.60 -16.20
N ASN A 195 -10.42 -3.49 -15.60
CA ASN A 195 -11.35 -2.40 -15.90
C ASN A 195 -11.16 -1.19 -14.97
N VAL A 196 -10.81 -1.41 -13.70
CA VAL A 196 -10.61 -0.30 -12.75
C VAL A 196 -9.16 0.17 -12.80
N VAL A 197 -8.19 -0.72 -12.62
CA VAL A 197 -6.78 -0.34 -12.51
C VAL A 197 -6.17 -0.01 -13.88
N LEU A 198 -6.42 -0.84 -14.90
CA LEU A 198 -5.80 -0.73 -16.22
C LEU A 198 -6.70 -0.07 -17.28
N GLY A 199 -7.88 0.43 -16.90
CA GLY A 199 -8.76 1.19 -17.78
C GLY A 199 -9.20 0.43 -19.04
N ALA A 200 -9.48 -0.87 -18.91
CA ALA A 200 -9.83 -1.79 -19.99
C ALA A 200 -8.73 -1.98 -21.06
N ASN A 201 -7.49 -1.59 -20.78
CA ASN A 201 -6.36 -1.74 -21.69
C ASN A 201 -5.42 -2.86 -21.25
N LYS A 202 -5.49 -4.01 -21.94
CA LYS A 202 -4.63 -5.17 -21.65
C LYS A 202 -3.14 -4.95 -21.92
N ALA A 203 -2.79 -3.91 -22.68
CA ALA A 203 -1.41 -3.52 -22.95
C ALA A 203 -0.89 -2.46 -21.97
N ALA A 204 -1.73 -1.91 -21.09
CA ALA A 204 -1.29 -0.95 -20.09
C ALA A 204 -0.34 -1.60 -19.09
N ILE A 205 0.70 -0.87 -18.74
CA ILE A 205 1.67 -1.22 -17.71
C ILE A 205 1.84 0.01 -16.83
N ILE A 206 1.51 -0.11 -15.55
CA ILE A 206 1.81 0.90 -14.54
C ILE A 206 3.08 0.47 -13.82
N THR A 207 4.04 1.39 -13.67
CA THR A 207 5.35 1.07 -13.09
C THR A 207 5.65 1.96 -11.89
N GLN A 208 5.97 1.34 -10.76
CA GLN A 208 6.51 2.00 -9.58
C GLN A 208 7.94 2.53 -9.89
N PRO A 209 8.23 3.82 -9.66
CA PRO A 209 9.47 4.45 -10.11
C PRO A 209 10.69 4.30 -9.17
N PHE A 210 10.67 3.35 -8.22
CA PHE A 210 11.72 3.20 -7.19
C PHE A 210 11.77 1.80 -6.55
#